data_AF-A0A257N0U7-F1
#
_entry.id   AF-A0A257N0U7-F1
#
_cell.length_a   1.000
_cell.length_b   1.000
_cell.length_c   1.000
_cell.angle_alpha   90.00
_cell.angle_beta   90.00
_cell.angle_gamma   90.00
#
_symmetry.space_group_name_H-M   'P 1'
#
loop_
_entity.id
_entity.type
_entity.pdbx_description
1 polymer ?
#
loop_
_entity_poly.entity_id
_entity_poly.type
_entity_poly.pdbx_seq_one_letter_code
_entity_poly.pdbx_strand_id
1 'polypeptide(L)'
;ADPDRMKGRLLSNEKLAKYTSWRVGGPADRLYIPFDRQDLCEFIAALPDYEPVFWMGLGSNLLVRDGGIRGTVINTRGRLKELKLAEDGSIYAEAGVPCAHVARFCAEQGLIGAEFLAGIPGTMGGALKMNAGAFGGETWGIVKQVEMIDAAGKISLRYPSDFKVSYRAVKSSENEWFLSCRLQLQQGDTAASQQKIKGLLEKRAKTQPTNQPSCGSVFKNPEGDYAARLIEQTGLKGVAIGGACVSEKHANFIVNTGNATAADIEDLIHFVQNKVKEHQGVELQTEVCMVGEADKTRFVASNPEKFGRVAVLMGGSAAERAVSLRSGAAVYDALKRKGVDAVAIDVTGSPIDALKGIKVDRVFNIIHGRGGEDGVLQGVLQVMGIPYTGSGVMASALTMDKLRTKLCWQGYGLVTPKWCLLQDEYDLDACIEKLGFPVIVKPAQEGSSIGMSKASSRDELLKALQVALEYRCDVYAESWVTGNEYTVAVLNGEALPVIRLETPNAFYDYEAKYNATTTQYHCPSGLNQDQEMFVRNLAVTASKVVGVKGWARVDVFIDVSGQYQLIEINTVPGMTDHSLVPMAAKQAGIDFEELVWRVLETSLG
;
A
#
# COMPACT_ATOMS: atom_id res chain seq x y z
N ALA A 1 14.95 8.35 -18.96
CA ALA A 1 16.38 8.15 -19.30
C ALA A 1 16.47 7.59 -20.72
N ASP A 2 17.29 8.20 -21.56
CA ASP A 2 17.61 7.71 -22.90
C ASP A 2 18.35 6.35 -22.79
N PRO A 3 17.82 5.24 -23.37
CA PRO A 3 18.46 3.94 -23.34
C PRO A 3 19.90 3.93 -23.85
N ASP A 4 20.24 4.84 -24.78
CA ASP A 4 21.54 4.86 -25.47
C ASP A 4 22.67 5.47 -24.60
N ARG A 5 22.37 6.01 -23.43
CA ARG A 5 23.37 6.55 -22.48
C ARG A 5 23.70 5.65 -21.29
N MET A 6 22.98 4.55 -21.06
CA MET A 6 23.17 3.69 -19.88
C MET A 6 24.09 2.50 -20.15
N LYS A 7 25.11 2.29 -19.31
CA LYS A 7 25.99 1.09 -19.37
C LYS A 7 25.46 -0.04 -18.49
N GLY A 8 24.76 0.30 -17.41
CA GLY A 8 24.12 -0.62 -16.49
C GLY A 8 22.95 -1.39 -17.11
N ARG A 9 22.37 -2.30 -16.33
CA ARG A 9 21.20 -3.09 -16.74
C ARG A 9 19.95 -2.57 -16.03
N LEU A 10 18.97 -2.12 -16.80
CA LEU A 10 17.62 -1.80 -16.33
C LEU A 10 16.66 -2.96 -16.66
N LEU A 11 16.02 -3.52 -15.63
CA LEU A 11 15.05 -4.60 -15.75
C LEU A 11 13.69 -4.10 -15.27
N SER A 12 12.62 -4.47 -15.96
CA SER A 12 11.24 -4.11 -15.58
C SER A 12 10.53 -5.29 -14.93
N ASN A 13 9.74 -5.03 -13.89
CA ASN A 13 8.92 -6.02 -13.18
C ASN A 13 9.74 -7.25 -12.68
N GLU A 14 10.96 -7.02 -12.18
CA GLU A 14 11.89 -8.09 -11.81
C GLU A 14 11.66 -8.56 -10.37
N LYS A 15 11.45 -9.87 -10.17
CA LYS A 15 11.23 -10.47 -8.84
C LYS A 15 12.44 -10.34 -7.93
N LEU A 16 12.26 -9.66 -6.80
CA LEU A 16 13.33 -9.40 -5.84
C LEU A 16 13.75 -10.62 -5.03
N ALA A 17 12.98 -11.71 -5.05
CA ALA A 17 13.35 -13.01 -4.46
C ALA A 17 14.74 -13.51 -4.91
N LYS A 18 15.21 -13.20 -6.12
CA LYS A 18 16.56 -13.60 -6.58
C LYS A 18 17.70 -12.82 -5.90
N TYR A 19 17.36 -11.70 -5.26
CA TYR A 19 18.29 -10.71 -4.76
C TYR A 19 18.30 -10.59 -3.24
N THR A 20 17.36 -11.24 -2.54
CA THR A 20 17.29 -11.32 -1.07
C THR A 20 17.85 -12.65 -0.54
N SER A 21 18.34 -12.62 0.69
CA SER A 21 18.91 -13.80 1.36
C SER A 21 17.86 -14.86 1.74
N TRP A 22 16.66 -14.43 2.12
CA TRP A 22 15.50 -15.30 2.34
C TRP A 22 14.96 -15.96 1.07
N ARG A 23 15.36 -15.46 -0.10
CA ARG A 23 14.82 -15.88 -1.40
C ARG A 23 13.31 -15.66 -1.54
N VAL A 24 12.82 -14.57 -0.97
CA VAL A 24 11.44 -14.09 -1.07
C VAL A 24 11.43 -12.63 -1.52
N GLY A 25 10.32 -12.18 -2.10
CA GLY A 25 10.14 -10.80 -2.52
C GLY A 25 9.47 -10.65 -3.88
N GLY A 26 8.46 -9.78 -3.90
CA GLY A 26 7.72 -9.40 -5.09
C GLY A 26 8.53 -8.64 -6.12
N PRO A 27 7.89 -8.18 -7.21
CA PRO A 27 8.57 -7.48 -8.28
C PRO A 27 8.95 -6.04 -7.91
N ALA A 28 10.14 -5.61 -8.33
CA ALA A 28 10.43 -4.18 -8.47
C ALA A 28 9.85 -3.67 -9.80
N ASP A 29 9.18 -2.51 -9.82
CA ASP A 29 8.75 -1.89 -11.08
C ASP A 29 9.93 -1.73 -12.03
N ARG A 30 11.04 -1.22 -11.48
CA ARG A 30 12.32 -1.09 -12.16
C ARG A 30 13.44 -1.57 -11.23
N LEU A 31 14.31 -2.45 -11.72
CA LEU A 31 15.55 -2.85 -11.05
C LEU A 31 16.73 -2.39 -11.90
N TYR A 32 17.55 -1.51 -11.36
CA TYR A 32 18.78 -1.06 -12.01
C TYR A 32 20.01 -1.66 -11.33
N ILE A 33 20.84 -2.32 -12.14
CA ILE A 33 22.13 -2.88 -11.74
C ILE A 33 23.21 -2.06 -12.46
N PRO A 34 23.89 -1.13 -11.76
CA PRO A 34 24.88 -0.27 -12.39
C PRO A 34 26.08 -1.07 -12.90
N PHE A 35 26.77 -0.59 -13.92
CA PHE A 35 28.03 -1.14 -14.39
C PHE A 35 29.16 -0.82 -13.40
N ASP A 36 29.30 0.45 -13.05
CA ASP A 36 30.26 1.02 -12.11
C ASP A 36 29.66 2.24 -11.37
N ARG A 37 30.49 2.94 -10.59
CA ARG A 37 30.08 4.13 -9.84
C ARG A 37 29.63 5.28 -10.75
N GLN A 38 30.31 5.50 -11.87
CA GLN A 38 30.03 6.63 -12.76
C GLN A 38 28.66 6.45 -13.43
N ASP A 39 28.42 5.25 -13.97
CA ASP A 39 27.13 4.86 -14.55
C ASP A 39 25.97 4.99 -13.54
N LEU A 40 26.20 4.65 -12.27
CA LEU A 40 25.20 4.87 -11.22
C LEU A 40 24.88 6.35 -10.99
N CYS A 41 25.89 7.22 -10.95
CA CYS A 41 25.67 8.65 -10.72
C CYS A 41 24.92 9.29 -11.89
N GLU A 42 25.29 8.93 -13.12
CA GLU A 42 24.62 9.38 -14.33
C GLU A 42 23.17 8.90 -14.40
N PHE A 43 22.90 7.65 -13.99
CA PHE A 43 21.55 7.11 -13.93
C PHE A 43 20.68 7.85 -12.93
N ILE A 44 21.17 8.08 -11.70
CA ILE A 44 20.43 8.81 -10.66
C ILE A 44 20.11 10.24 -11.12
N ALA A 45 21.10 10.96 -11.67
CA ALA A 45 20.90 12.32 -12.17
C ALA A 45 19.88 12.42 -13.33
N ALA A 46 19.59 11.31 -14.01
CA ALA A 46 18.63 11.24 -15.12
C ALA A 46 17.22 10.78 -14.69
N LEU A 47 17.01 10.47 -13.42
CA LEU A 47 15.68 10.14 -12.89
C LEU A 47 14.85 11.41 -12.67
N PRO A 48 13.52 11.36 -12.85
CA PRO A 48 12.64 12.46 -12.43
C PRO A 48 12.73 12.68 -10.91
N ASP A 49 12.64 13.94 -10.47
CA ASP A 49 12.70 14.32 -9.05
C ASP A 49 11.65 13.60 -8.16
N TYR A 50 10.53 13.17 -8.76
CA TYR A 50 9.45 12.47 -8.08
C TYR A 50 9.59 10.94 -8.07
N GLU A 51 10.59 10.36 -8.76
CA GLU A 51 10.78 8.91 -8.83
C GLU A 51 11.24 8.35 -7.48
N PRO A 52 10.48 7.44 -6.85
CA PRO A 52 10.91 6.78 -5.63
C PRO A 52 12.12 5.86 -5.90
N VAL A 53 13.20 6.01 -5.13
CA VAL A 53 14.41 5.20 -5.27
C VAL A 53 14.66 4.37 -4.00
N PHE A 54 14.80 3.06 -4.17
CA PHE A 54 15.13 2.13 -3.09
C PHE A 54 16.51 1.52 -3.29
N TRP A 55 17.41 1.68 -2.31
CA TRP A 55 18.80 1.22 -2.42
C TRP A 55 19.02 -0.13 -1.76
N MET A 56 19.51 -1.09 -2.53
CA MET A 56 19.68 -2.47 -2.11
C MET A 56 21.11 -2.97 -2.32
N GLY A 57 21.66 -3.62 -1.29
CA GLY A 57 22.91 -4.40 -1.35
C GLY A 57 22.63 -5.88 -1.58
N LEU A 58 23.14 -6.75 -0.70
CA LEU A 58 22.90 -8.20 -0.77
C LEU A 58 21.48 -8.65 -0.35
N GLY A 59 20.62 -7.75 0.12
CA GLY A 59 19.30 -8.11 0.66
C GLY A 59 19.37 -9.07 1.87
N SER A 60 20.43 -8.96 2.68
CA SER A 60 20.68 -9.82 3.85
C SER A 60 19.88 -9.46 5.11
N ASN A 61 19.26 -8.28 5.12
CA ASN A 61 18.40 -7.77 6.20
C ASN A 61 17.02 -7.29 5.69
N LEU A 62 16.60 -7.73 4.50
CA LEU A 62 15.36 -7.26 3.88
C LEU A 62 14.32 -8.38 3.82
N LEU A 63 13.12 -8.11 4.32
CA LEU A 63 11.89 -8.80 3.92
C LEU A 63 11.20 -7.92 2.89
N VAL A 64 11.38 -8.22 1.62
CA VAL A 64 10.60 -7.56 0.55
C VAL A 64 9.25 -8.26 0.50
N ARG A 65 8.16 -7.52 0.68
CA ARG A 65 6.81 -8.07 0.61
C ARG A 65 6.47 -8.57 -0.79
N ASP A 66 5.47 -9.44 -0.86
CA ASP A 66 5.11 -10.21 -2.05
C ASP A 66 4.54 -9.32 -3.19
N GLY A 67 3.95 -8.16 -2.89
CA GLY A 67 3.56 -7.13 -3.87
C GLY A 67 4.74 -6.31 -4.42
N GLY A 68 5.92 -6.42 -3.80
CA GLY A 68 7.17 -5.86 -4.31
C GLY A 68 7.36 -4.36 -4.03
N ILE A 69 8.24 -3.71 -4.78
CA ILE A 69 8.67 -2.31 -4.53
C ILE A 69 8.28 -1.43 -5.72
N ARG A 70 7.67 -0.27 -5.44
CA ARG A 70 7.29 0.73 -6.45
C ARG A 70 8.45 1.65 -6.78
N GLY A 71 8.52 2.12 -8.04
CA GLY A 71 9.61 2.97 -8.52
C GLY A 71 10.89 2.19 -8.86
N THR A 72 12.05 2.79 -8.58
CA THR A 72 13.35 2.24 -9.01
C THR A 72 14.16 1.67 -7.86
N VAL A 73 14.45 0.36 -7.93
CA VAL A 73 15.39 -0.32 -7.03
C VAL A 73 16.79 -0.27 -7.62
N ILE A 74 17.76 0.29 -6.88
CA ILE A 74 19.18 0.25 -7.21
C ILE A 74 19.81 -0.96 -6.53
N ASN A 75 20.48 -1.83 -7.28
CA ASN A 75 21.14 -3.00 -6.71
C ASN A 75 22.66 -2.95 -6.91
N THR A 76 23.37 -2.71 -5.81
CA THR A 76 24.84 -2.62 -5.79
C THR A 76 25.53 -3.98 -5.58
N ARG A 77 24.77 -5.08 -5.44
CA ARG A 77 25.32 -6.44 -5.31
C ARG A 77 26.21 -6.76 -6.50
N GLY A 78 27.47 -7.06 -6.19
CA GLY A 78 28.43 -7.44 -7.22
C GLY A 78 28.74 -6.29 -8.18
N ARG A 79 28.53 -5.04 -7.75
CA ARG A 79 28.94 -3.78 -8.37
C ARG A 79 29.62 -2.92 -7.30
N LEU A 80 30.11 -1.72 -7.65
CA LEU A 80 30.77 -0.80 -6.70
C LEU A 80 31.74 -1.55 -5.77
N LYS A 81 32.81 -2.09 -6.36
CA LYS A 81 33.69 -3.10 -5.75
C LYS A 81 35.09 -2.59 -5.40
N GLU A 82 35.39 -1.33 -5.64
CA GLU A 82 36.74 -0.84 -5.40
C GLU A 82 37.07 -0.92 -3.89
N LEU A 83 38.22 -1.51 -3.59
CA LEU A 83 38.75 -1.73 -2.26
C LEU A 83 40.27 -1.53 -2.31
N LYS A 84 40.79 -0.54 -1.58
CA LYS A 84 42.22 -0.20 -1.62
C LYS A 84 42.70 0.45 -0.32
N LEU A 85 44.00 0.36 -0.06
CA LEU A 85 44.69 1.16 0.94
C LEU A 85 44.93 2.56 0.36
N ALA A 86 44.40 3.59 1.03
CA ALA A 86 44.59 4.98 0.64
C ALA A 86 45.94 5.53 1.13
N GLU A 87 46.40 6.63 0.55
CA GLU A 87 47.68 7.27 0.87
C GLU A 87 47.79 7.69 2.35
N ASP A 88 46.66 8.02 2.99
CA ASP A 88 46.58 8.39 4.40
C ASP A 88 46.52 7.18 5.35
N GLY A 89 46.76 5.97 4.84
CA GLY A 89 46.72 4.71 5.59
C GLY A 89 45.31 4.20 5.92
N SER A 90 44.25 4.88 5.47
CA SER A 90 42.87 4.41 5.64
C SER A 90 42.48 3.39 4.56
N ILE A 91 41.46 2.57 4.82
CA ILE A 91 40.89 1.67 3.81
C ILE A 91 39.74 2.35 3.08
N TYR A 92 39.86 2.53 1.77
CA TYR A 92 38.75 2.93 0.92
C TYR A 92 37.97 1.68 0.49
N ALA A 93 36.65 1.69 0.70
CA ALA A 93 35.76 0.62 0.28
C ALA A 93 34.46 1.19 -0.31
N GLU A 94 34.11 0.74 -1.50
CA GLU A 94 32.82 1.08 -2.11
C GLU A 94 31.64 0.32 -1.48
N ALA A 95 30.43 0.88 -1.60
CA ALA A 95 29.22 0.40 -0.94
C ALA A 95 28.81 -1.03 -1.34
N GLY A 96 29.24 -1.52 -2.49
CA GLY A 96 28.96 -2.88 -2.98
C GLY A 96 29.97 -3.94 -2.53
N VAL A 97 31.08 -3.55 -1.88
CA VAL A 97 32.09 -4.49 -1.37
C VAL A 97 31.50 -5.34 -0.23
N PRO A 98 31.58 -6.68 -0.28
CA PRO A 98 31.13 -7.53 0.82
C PRO A 98 31.90 -7.27 2.12
N CYS A 99 31.21 -7.24 3.27
CA CYS A 99 31.85 -6.99 4.58
C CYS A 99 33.00 -7.98 4.88
N ALA A 100 32.82 -9.26 4.52
CA ALA A 100 33.85 -10.29 4.69
C ALA A 100 35.07 -10.11 3.78
N HIS A 101 34.97 -9.34 2.69
CA HIS A 101 36.12 -8.99 1.86
C HIS A 101 36.90 -7.85 2.51
N VAL A 102 36.21 -6.85 3.05
CA VAL A 102 36.83 -5.75 3.80
C VAL A 102 37.59 -6.28 5.01
N ALA A 103 36.99 -7.18 5.81
CA ALA A 103 37.65 -7.77 6.98
C ALA A 103 38.98 -8.46 6.62
N ARG A 104 38.98 -9.28 5.56
CA ARG A 104 40.17 -10.00 5.09
C ARG A 104 41.24 -9.06 4.54
N PHE A 105 40.82 -8.09 3.73
CA PHE A 105 41.74 -7.08 3.18
C PHE A 105 42.42 -6.28 4.30
N CYS A 106 41.68 -5.86 5.33
CA CYS A 106 42.26 -5.16 6.47
C CYS A 106 43.33 -6.03 7.16
N ALA A 107 43.02 -7.29 7.45
CA ALA A 107 43.97 -8.21 8.06
C ALA A 107 45.25 -8.42 7.20
N GLU A 108 45.09 -8.56 5.88
CA GLU A 108 46.21 -8.67 4.92
C GLU A 108 47.10 -7.42 4.89
N GLN A 109 46.53 -6.24 5.15
CA GLN A 109 47.25 -4.96 5.25
C GLN A 109 47.82 -4.69 6.67
N GLY A 110 47.72 -5.65 7.60
CA GLY A 110 48.18 -5.47 8.99
C GLY A 110 47.24 -4.59 9.83
N LEU A 111 46.02 -4.32 9.37
CA LEU A 111 45.07 -3.45 10.04
C LEU A 111 44.05 -4.27 10.86
N ILE A 112 44.03 -4.04 12.16
CA ILE A 112 43.19 -4.75 13.13
C ILE A 112 41.94 -3.95 13.51
N GLY A 113 40.91 -4.65 14.00
CA GLY A 113 39.67 -4.05 14.49
C GLY A 113 38.48 -4.17 13.54
N ALA A 114 38.71 -4.60 12.29
CA ALA A 114 37.67 -4.86 11.30
C ALA A 114 37.21 -6.33 11.25
N GLU A 115 37.73 -7.22 12.12
CA GLU A 115 37.49 -8.67 11.99
C GLU A 115 36.01 -9.03 12.15
N PHE A 116 35.25 -8.24 12.92
CA PHE A 116 33.82 -8.45 13.12
C PHE A 116 33.01 -8.39 11.82
N LEU A 117 33.47 -7.64 10.82
CA LEU A 117 32.83 -7.55 9.50
C LEU A 117 32.79 -8.90 8.78
N ALA A 118 33.70 -9.83 9.09
CA ALA A 118 33.66 -11.19 8.54
C ALA A 118 32.39 -11.95 8.93
N GLY A 119 31.83 -11.65 10.11
CA GLY A 119 30.60 -12.25 10.60
C GLY A 119 29.33 -11.63 10.02
N ILE A 120 29.40 -10.45 9.41
CA ILE A 120 28.23 -9.69 8.97
C ILE A 120 27.86 -10.10 7.53
N PRO A 121 26.65 -10.63 7.29
CA PRO A 121 26.15 -10.83 5.94
C PRO A 121 25.75 -9.49 5.33
N GLY A 122 26.39 -9.09 4.24
CA GLY A 122 26.04 -7.83 3.57
C GLY A 122 27.17 -7.21 2.77
N THR A 123 26.91 -6.03 2.23
CA THR A 123 27.92 -5.13 1.67
C THR A 123 28.17 -3.96 2.62
N MET A 124 29.26 -3.22 2.38
CA MET A 124 29.59 -2.04 3.19
C MET A 124 28.49 -0.98 3.21
N GLY A 125 27.76 -0.76 2.11
CA GLY A 125 26.64 0.17 2.09
C GLY A 125 25.53 -0.21 3.08
N GLY A 126 25.22 -1.51 3.18
CA GLY A 126 24.28 -2.02 4.20
C GLY A 126 24.83 -1.90 5.62
N ALA A 127 26.12 -2.18 5.81
CA ALA A 127 26.79 -2.04 7.10
C ALA A 127 26.78 -0.60 7.62
N LEU A 128 27.03 0.37 6.73
CA LEU A 128 26.93 1.81 7.03
C LEU A 128 25.49 2.20 7.38
N LYS A 129 24.49 1.77 6.60
CA LYS A 129 23.08 2.10 6.83
C LYS A 129 22.57 1.59 8.19
N MET A 130 23.04 0.42 8.62
CA MET A 130 22.54 -0.24 9.83
C MET A 130 23.40 -0.03 11.07
N ASN A 131 24.56 0.63 10.97
CA ASN A 131 25.62 0.48 11.97
C ASN A 131 25.82 -1.01 12.33
N ALA A 132 26.05 -1.83 11.30
CA ALA A 132 26.12 -3.27 11.49
C ALA A 132 27.28 -3.62 12.43
N GLY A 133 27.04 -4.58 13.30
CA GLY A 133 27.99 -4.97 14.33
C GLY A 133 27.85 -6.43 14.69
N ALA A 134 28.94 -7.05 15.10
CA ALA A 134 28.97 -8.43 15.53
C ALA A 134 30.13 -8.62 16.50
N PHE A 135 30.01 -9.56 17.43
CA PHE A 135 31.13 -9.99 18.28
C PHE A 135 31.87 -8.84 18.99
N GLY A 136 31.13 -7.80 19.42
CA GLY A 136 31.67 -6.64 20.16
C GLY A 136 32.22 -5.51 19.29
N GLY A 137 32.20 -5.61 17.96
CA GLY A 137 32.56 -4.52 17.04
C GLY A 137 31.34 -3.93 16.32
N GLU A 138 31.42 -2.65 15.95
CA GLU A 138 30.39 -1.92 15.21
C GLU A 138 31.01 -1.08 14.07
N THR A 139 30.28 -0.95 12.97
CA THR A 139 30.79 -0.34 11.72
C THR A 139 31.23 1.10 11.91
N TRP A 140 30.41 1.95 12.55
CA TRP A 140 30.75 3.38 12.69
C TRP A 140 31.89 3.65 13.66
N GLY A 141 32.29 2.68 14.49
CA GLY A 141 33.47 2.80 15.35
C GLY A 141 34.78 2.87 14.57
N ILE A 142 34.79 2.49 13.29
CA ILE A 142 35.97 2.50 12.42
C ILE A 142 35.80 3.41 11.19
N VAL A 143 34.68 4.14 11.06
CA VAL A 143 34.43 5.02 9.91
C VAL A 143 35.14 6.36 10.10
N LYS A 144 35.96 6.75 9.12
CA LYS A 144 36.60 8.07 9.06
C LYS A 144 35.73 9.10 8.33
N GLN A 145 35.21 8.70 7.18
CA GLN A 145 34.34 9.53 6.32
C GLN A 145 33.58 8.63 5.33
N VAL A 146 32.51 9.16 4.75
CA VAL A 146 31.69 8.50 3.74
C VAL A 146 31.42 9.43 2.56
N GLU A 147 31.28 8.85 1.37
CA GLU A 147 30.75 9.57 0.20
C GLU A 147 29.29 9.19 0.00
N MET A 148 28.44 10.20 -0.13
CA MET A 148 27.01 10.08 -0.34
C MET A 148 26.63 10.61 -1.72
N ILE A 149 25.53 10.11 -2.28
CA ILE A 149 24.88 10.66 -3.47
C ILE A 149 23.44 11.04 -3.12
N ASP A 150 22.98 12.20 -3.59
CA ASP A 150 21.59 12.66 -3.44
C ASP A 150 20.73 12.33 -4.69
N ALA A 151 19.43 12.63 -4.62
CA ALA A 151 18.50 12.41 -5.73
C ALA A 151 18.83 13.20 -7.00
N ALA A 152 19.59 14.31 -6.90
CA ALA A 152 20.06 15.06 -8.06
C ALA A 152 21.35 14.48 -8.66
N GLY A 153 21.86 13.37 -8.11
CA GLY A 153 23.10 12.74 -8.52
C GLY A 153 24.35 13.48 -8.04
N LYS A 154 24.21 14.44 -7.12
CA LYS A 154 25.35 15.19 -6.56
C LYS A 154 26.01 14.38 -5.45
N ILE A 155 27.33 14.33 -5.50
CA ILE A 155 28.15 13.62 -4.51
C ILE A 155 28.55 14.60 -3.39
N SER A 156 28.39 14.17 -2.14
CA SER A 156 28.84 14.91 -0.97
C SER A 156 29.74 14.04 -0.08
N LEU A 157 30.74 14.68 0.53
CA LEU A 157 31.58 14.04 1.54
C LEU A 157 30.99 14.34 2.93
N ARG A 158 30.85 13.31 3.76
CA ARG A 158 30.28 13.41 5.11
C ARG A 158 31.16 12.71 6.13
N TYR A 159 31.10 13.19 7.37
CA TYR A 159 31.90 12.70 8.50
C TYR A 159 30.99 12.07 9.56
N PRO A 160 31.53 11.24 10.48
CA PRO A 160 30.75 10.64 11.57
C PRO A 160 29.91 11.62 12.40
N SER A 161 30.39 12.85 12.58
CA SER A 161 29.65 13.93 13.27
C SER A 161 28.35 14.33 12.58
N ASP A 162 28.20 14.02 11.28
CA ASP A 162 27.03 14.38 10.49
C ASP A 162 25.88 13.37 10.61
N PHE A 163 26.07 12.30 11.38
CA PHE A 163 25.12 11.20 11.53
C PHE A 163 24.75 10.99 12.99
N LYS A 164 23.47 10.65 13.23
CA LYS A 164 23.04 10.12 14.54
C LYS A 164 23.11 8.60 14.48
N VAL A 165 24.18 8.06 15.05
CA VAL A 165 24.47 6.62 15.11
C VAL A 165 23.98 6.06 16.44
N SER A 166 23.29 4.93 16.40
CA SER A 166 22.80 4.18 17.57
C SER A 166 22.85 2.68 17.30
N TYR A 167 22.52 1.86 18.32
CA TYR A 167 22.48 0.41 18.16
C TYR A 167 21.51 0.02 17.04
N ARG A 168 22.07 -0.57 15.96
CA ARG A 168 21.33 -1.02 14.77
C ARG A 168 20.57 0.07 14.00
N ALA A 169 20.96 1.33 14.13
CA ALA A 169 20.31 2.42 13.39
C ALA A 169 21.23 3.62 13.14
N VAL A 170 21.12 4.17 11.93
CA VAL A 170 21.81 5.40 11.50
C VAL A 170 20.79 6.31 10.84
N LYS A 171 20.59 7.51 11.40
CA LYS A 171 19.75 8.54 10.78
C LYS A 171 20.62 9.43 9.87
N SER A 172 20.19 9.54 8.62
CA SER A 172 20.71 10.45 7.59
C SER A 172 19.56 11.30 7.03
N SER A 173 19.87 12.28 6.18
CA SER A 173 18.87 13.02 5.41
C SER A 173 18.05 12.08 4.53
N GLU A 174 16.82 12.45 4.23
CA GLU A 174 16.00 11.77 3.22
C GLU A 174 16.64 11.95 1.84
N ASN A 175 16.53 10.94 0.98
CA ASN A 175 17.04 10.94 -0.40
C ASN A 175 18.57 11.06 -0.56
N GLU A 176 19.35 10.55 0.40
CA GLU A 176 20.81 10.36 0.28
C GLU A 176 21.20 8.88 0.44
N TRP A 177 22.16 8.40 -0.35
CA TRP A 177 22.63 7.01 -0.33
C TRP A 177 24.16 6.90 -0.29
N PHE A 178 24.68 5.84 0.34
CA PHE A 178 26.12 5.60 0.46
C PHE A 178 26.72 5.09 -0.86
N LEU A 179 27.78 5.75 -1.34
CA LEU A 179 28.61 5.28 -2.46
C LEU A 179 29.88 4.57 -1.98
N SER A 180 30.54 5.10 -0.95
CA SER A 180 31.79 4.55 -0.41
C SER A 180 32.03 4.99 1.03
N CYS A 181 33.04 4.39 1.67
CA CYS A 181 33.58 4.84 2.95
C CYS A 181 35.10 4.79 2.98
N ARG A 182 35.69 5.59 3.87
CA ARG A 182 37.05 5.38 4.37
C ARG A 182 37.00 4.87 5.81
N LEU A 183 37.76 3.81 6.08
CA LEU A 183 37.87 3.21 7.40
C LEU A 183 39.24 3.50 8.01
N GLN A 184 39.27 3.98 9.26
CA GLN A 184 40.49 4.19 10.01
C GLN A 184 40.66 3.05 11.02
N LEU A 185 41.76 2.32 10.89
CA LEU A 185 42.08 1.16 11.72
C LEU A 185 43.47 1.33 12.33
N GLN A 186 43.79 0.47 13.30
CA GLN A 186 45.09 0.44 13.95
C GLN A 186 45.99 -0.62 13.30
N GLN A 187 47.30 -0.35 13.26
CA GLN A 187 48.29 -1.36 12.88
C GLN A 187 48.38 -2.45 13.95
N GLY A 188 48.55 -3.70 13.52
CA GLY A 188 48.62 -4.86 14.40
C GLY A 188 49.08 -6.13 13.68
N ASP A 189 48.90 -7.27 14.35
CA ASP A 189 49.37 -8.57 13.87
C ASP A 189 48.38 -9.20 12.88
N THR A 190 48.81 -9.33 11.62
CA THR A 190 48.07 -10.02 10.54
C THR A 190 47.69 -11.45 10.90
N ALA A 191 48.59 -12.24 11.50
CA ALA A 191 48.33 -13.65 11.79
C ALA A 191 47.24 -13.80 12.86
N ALA A 192 47.32 -12.99 13.92
CA ALA A 192 46.29 -12.93 14.96
C ALA A 192 44.92 -12.49 14.41
N SER A 193 44.90 -11.47 13.53
CA SER A 193 43.67 -10.99 12.90
C SER A 193 43.02 -12.04 12.00
N GLN A 194 43.81 -12.73 11.17
CA GLN A 194 43.34 -13.84 10.34
C GLN A 194 42.80 -15.01 11.18
N GLN A 195 43.48 -15.36 12.27
CA GLN A 195 43.00 -16.39 13.20
C GLN A 195 41.67 -15.99 13.86
N LYS A 196 41.52 -14.73 14.25
CA LYS A 196 40.27 -14.18 14.80
C LYS A 196 39.13 -14.26 13.77
N ILE A 197 39.37 -13.85 12.52
CA ILE A 197 38.39 -13.97 11.42
C ILE A 197 37.95 -15.43 11.26
N LYS A 198 38.90 -16.38 11.21
CA LYS A 198 38.60 -17.81 11.10
C LYS A 198 37.72 -18.29 12.26
N GLY A 199 38.08 -17.94 13.50
CA GLY A 199 37.30 -18.32 14.69
C GLY A 199 35.88 -17.74 14.69
N LEU A 200 35.69 -16.51 14.22
CA LEU A 200 34.36 -15.89 14.08
C LEU A 200 33.49 -16.62 13.05
N LEU A 201 34.06 -16.97 11.90
CA LEU A 201 33.35 -17.70 10.85
C LEU A 201 32.97 -19.12 11.31
N GLU A 202 33.87 -19.83 12.00
CA GLU A 202 33.58 -21.14 12.57
C GLU A 202 32.48 -21.08 13.63
N LYS A 203 32.53 -20.10 14.53
CA LYS A 203 31.49 -19.89 15.55
C LYS A 203 30.13 -19.61 14.88
N ARG A 204 30.11 -18.77 13.85
CA ARG A 204 28.90 -18.46 13.07
C ARG A 204 28.34 -19.72 12.40
N ALA A 205 29.17 -20.50 11.72
CA ALA A 205 28.75 -21.74 11.06
C ALA A 205 28.22 -22.78 12.06
N LYS A 206 28.72 -22.82 13.30
CA LYS A 206 28.22 -23.71 14.36
C LYS A 206 26.89 -23.26 14.96
N THR A 207 26.66 -21.94 15.08
CA THR A 207 25.53 -21.40 15.86
C THR A 207 24.37 -20.88 15.02
N GLN A 208 24.55 -20.63 13.72
CA GLN A 208 23.53 -20.00 12.86
C GLN A 208 23.19 -20.88 11.65
N PRO A 209 21.97 -20.75 11.07
CA PRO A 209 21.53 -21.54 9.92
C PRO A 209 22.12 -21.04 8.58
N THR A 210 23.45 -20.94 8.49
CA THR A 210 24.16 -20.33 7.34
C THR A 210 23.95 -21.03 5.99
N ASN A 211 23.46 -22.26 5.99
CA ASN A 211 23.24 -23.07 4.77
C ASN A 211 21.78 -23.07 4.30
N GLN A 212 20.88 -22.38 5.01
CA GLN A 212 19.48 -22.25 4.65
C GLN A 212 19.19 -20.81 4.22
N PRO A 213 18.20 -20.57 3.36
CA PRO A 213 17.79 -19.21 3.04
C PRO A 213 17.19 -18.55 4.28
N SER A 214 17.92 -17.60 4.86
CA SER A 214 17.53 -16.82 6.02
C SER A 214 18.09 -15.41 5.90
N CYS A 215 17.47 -14.45 6.60
CA CYS A 215 18.15 -13.20 6.92
C CYS A 215 19.09 -13.39 8.13
N GLY A 216 19.66 -12.28 8.62
CA GLY A 216 20.28 -12.21 9.95
C GLY A 216 19.30 -12.47 11.11
N SER A 217 19.63 -11.99 12.30
CA SER A 217 18.68 -12.00 13.42
C SER A 217 17.40 -11.26 13.06
N VAL A 218 16.24 -11.84 13.37
CA VAL A 218 14.93 -11.25 13.05
C VAL A 218 14.59 -10.11 14.00
N PHE A 219 14.87 -10.29 15.29
CA PHE A 219 14.57 -9.33 16.35
C PHE A 219 15.85 -8.77 16.99
N LYS A 220 15.77 -7.50 17.41
CA LYS A 220 16.78 -6.87 18.27
C LYS A 220 16.76 -7.53 19.65
N ASN A 221 17.89 -7.54 20.32
CA ASN A 221 17.93 -7.96 21.72
C ASN A 221 17.27 -6.88 22.61
N PRO A 222 16.31 -7.25 23.47
CA PRO A 222 15.78 -6.34 24.48
C PRO A 222 16.84 -6.02 25.54
N GLU A 223 16.63 -4.95 26.31
CA GLU A 223 17.58 -4.52 27.34
C GLU A 223 17.77 -5.61 28.41
N GLY A 224 19.03 -5.98 28.67
CA GLY A 224 19.39 -7.00 29.66
C GLY A 224 19.10 -8.45 29.26
N ASP A 225 18.66 -8.71 28.03
CA ASP A 225 18.20 -10.05 27.63
C ASP A 225 18.44 -10.34 26.13
N TYR A 226 18.17 -11.56 25.69
CA TYR A 226 18.37 -12.02 24.32
C TYR A 226 17.06 -12.47 23.71
N ALA A 227 16.71 -11.92 22.54
CA ALA A 227 15.49 -12.32 21.82
C ALA A 227 15.47 -13.83 21.54
N ALA A 228 16.62 -14.42 21.20
CA ALA A 228 16.73 -15.87 21.00
C ALA A 228 16.31 -16.68 22.24
N ARG A 229 16.70 -16.25 23.45
CA ARG A 229 16.36 -16.92 24.70
C ARG A 229 14.85 -16.85 24.96
N LEU A 230 14.26 -15.67 24.78
CA LEU A 230 12.82 -15.44 24.98
C LEU A 230 11.96 -16.30 24.03
N ILE A 231 12.35 -16.35 22.76
CA ILE A 231 11.66 -17.16 21.73
C ILE A 231 11.79 -18.65 22.06
N GLU A 232 12.99 -19.09 22.45
CA GLU A 232 13.26 -20.49 22.80
C GLU A 232 12.49 -20.94 24.05
N GLN A 233 12.41 -20.10 25.08
CA GLN A 233 11.62 -20.40 26.29
C GLN A 233 10.11 -20.47 26.04
N THR A 234 9.64 -19.83 24.97
CA THR A 234 8.25 -19.91 24.52
C THR A 234 7.98 -21.18 23.68
N GLY A 235 9.00 -22.02 23.45
CA GLY A 235 8.88 -23.28 22.74
C GLY A 235 8.67 -23.13 21.23
N LEU A 236 9.12 -22.01 20.65
CA LEU A 236 8.77 -21.64 19.26
C LEU A 236 9.75 -22.17 18.19
N LYS A 237 10.85 -22.83 18.56
CA LYS A 237 11.73 -23.49 17.58
C LYS A 237 10.94 -24.53 16.79
N GLY A 238 11.15 -24.57 15.47
CA GLY A 238 10.44 -25.49 14.58
C GLY A 238 9.02 -25.08 14.20
N VAL A 239 8.43 -24.06 14.87
CA VAL A 239 7.10 -23.56 14.51
C VAL A 239 7.14 -22.95 13.12
N ALA A 240 6.15 -23.34 12.30
CA ALA A 240 6.05 -22.92 10.91
C ALA A 240 4.69 -22.29 10.61
N ILE A 241 4.70 -21.30 9.73
CA ILE A 241 3.52 -20.73 9.07
C ILE A 241 3.84 -20.71 7.58
N GLY A 242 3.02 -21.39 6.77
CA GLY A 242 3.31 -21.60 5.35
C GLY A 242 4.68 -22.25 5.15
N GLY A 243 5.53 -21.65 4.29
CA GLY A 243 6.92 -22.11 4.09
C GLY A 243 7.95 -21.47 5.01
N ALA A 244 7.55 -20.60 5.95
CA ALA A 244 8.45 -19.97 6.90
C ALA A 244 8.52 -20.80 8.20
N CYS A 245 9.72 -20.94 8.77
CA CYS A 245 9.93 -21.73 9.99
C CYS A 245 10.95 -21.06 10.92
N VAL A 246 10.67 -21.07 12.24
CA VAL A 246 11.65 -20.66 13.24
C VAL A 246 12.78 -21.70 13.29
N SER A 247 14.02 -21.25 13.08
CA SER A 247 15.16 -22.15 12.97
C SER A 247 15.38 -22.95 14.25
N GLU A 248 15.43 -24.27 14.11
CA GLU A 248 15.82 -25.21 15.18
C GLU A 248 17.22 -24.91 15.74
N LYS A 249 18.10 -24.39 14.89
CA LYS A 249 19.48 -24.10 15.24
C LYS A 249 19.63 -22.82 16.07
N HIS A 250 18.82 -21.80 15.79
CA HIS A 250 18.87 -20.52 16.49
C HIS A 250 17.50 -19.83 16.46
N ALA A 251 16.85 -19.71 17.62
CA ALA A 251 15.46 -19.26 17.71
C ALA A 251 15.19 -17.84 17.15
N ASN A 252 16.19 -16.95 17.13
CA ASN A 252 16.05 -15.62 16.52
C ASN A 252 16.27 -15.59 14.99
N PHE A 253 16.24 -16.73 14.31
CA PHE A 253 16.32 -16.82 12.84
C PHE A 253 15.05 -17.48 12.32
N ILE A 254 14.49 -16.90 11.27
CA ILE A 254 13.45 -17.54 10.46
C ILE A 254 14.09 -18.01 9.16
N VAL A 255 13.85 -19.27 8.81
CA VAL A 255 14.33 -19.90 7.57
C VAL A 255 13.17 -20.08 6.59
N ASN A 256 13.46 -19.93 5.31
CA ASN A 256 12.56 -20.32 4.23
C ASN A 256 12.83 -21.80 3.90
N THR A 257 11.83 -22.66 4.06
CA THR A 257 11.94 -24.12 3.83
C THR A 257 11.89 -24.52 2.36
N GLY A 258 11.76 -23.55 1.45
CA GLY A 258 11.85 -23.73 0.00
C GLY A 258 10.70 -23.08 -0.77
N ASN A 259 9.56 -22.85 -0.13
CA ASN A 259 8.34 -22.31 -0.72
C ASN A 259 7.70 -21.18 0.12
N ALA A 260 8.43 -20.59 1.06
CA ALA A 260 7.91 -19.47 1.85
C ALA A 260 7.59 -18.28 0.95
N THR A 261 6.46 -17.62 1.20
CA THR A 261 6.24 -16.26 0.71
C THR A 261 6.75 -15.23 1.72
N ALA A 262 6.84 -13.95 1.34
CA ALA A 262 7.19 -12.91 2.30
C ALA A 262 6.12 -12.75 3.37
N ALA A 263 4.84 -12.89 3.01
CA ALA A 263 3.73 -12.89 3.95
C ALA A 263 3.81 -14.04 4.97
N ASP A 264 4.22 -15.25 4.59
CA ASP A 264 4.45 -16.34 5.54
C ASP A 264 5.48 -15.97 6.63
N ILE A 265 6.55 -15.29 6.23
CA ILE A 265 7.60 -14.82 7.13
C ILE A 265 7.06 -13.71 8.03
N GLU A 266 6.33 -12.74 7.48
CA GLU A 266 5.71 -11.63 8.24
C GLU A 266 4.67 -12.14 9.25
N ASP A 267 3.82 -13.09 8.86
CA ASP A 267 2.86 -13.76 9.74
C ASP A 267 3.58 -14.49 10.89
N LEU A 268 4.68 -15.19 10.59
CA LEU A 268 5.48 -15.87 11.60
C LEU A 268 6.20 -14.89 12.55
N ILE A 269 6.66 -13.74 12.04
CA ILE A 269 7.22 -12.66 12.87
C ILE A 269 6.17 -12.18 13.88
N HIS A 270 4.96 -11.86 13.42
CA HIS A 270 3.88 -11.40 14.28
C HIS A 270 3.43 -12.46 15.28
N PHE A 271 3.36 -13.73 14.85
CA PHE A 271 3.06 -14.84 15.75
C PHE A 271 4.09 -14.95 16.88
N VAL A 272 5.39 -14.86 16.56
CA VAL A 272 6.47 -14.89 17.55
C VAL A 272 6.38 -13.69 18.51
N GLN A 273 6.15 -12.48 17.99
CA GLN A 273 5.98 -11.28 18.83
C GLN A 273 4.83 -11.44 19.83
N ASN A 274 3.66 -11.88 19.35
CA ASN A 274 2.47 -12.07 20.17
C ASN A 274 2.73 -13.13 21.26
N LYS A 275 3.31 -14.27 20.88
CA LYS A 275 3.59 -15.35 21.84
C LYS A 275 4.61 -14.96 22.90
N VAL A 276 5.68 -14.25 22.52
CA VAL A 276 6.66 -13.76 23.50
C VAL A 276 6.03 -12.70 24.41
N LYS A 277 5.19 -11.80 23.88
CA LYS A 277 4.48 -10.81 24.69
C LYS A 277 3.51 -11.46 25.68
N GLU A 278 2.74 -12.46 25.24
CA GLU A 278 1.80 -13.21 26.08
C GLU A 278 2.51 -13.98 27.20
N HIS A 279 3.61 -14.66 26.89
CA HIS A 279 4.28 -15.56 27.84
C HIS A 279 5.32 -14.87 28.72
N GLN A 280 5.98 -13.82 28.22
CA GLN A 280 7.12 -13.18 28.88
C GLN A 280 6.87 -11.70 29.20
N GLY A 281 5.79 -11.09 28.70
CA GLY A 281 5.51 -9.67 28.85
C GLY A 281 6.46 -8.74 28.08
N VAL A 282 7.30 -9.28 27.20
CA VAL A 282 8.30 -8.53 26.43
C VAL A 282 7.83 -8.32 25.00
N GLU A 283 7.83 -7.07 24.54
CA GLU A 283 7.51 -6.72 23.16
C GLU A 283 8.79 -6.72 22.30
N LEU A 284 8.94 -7.74 21.45
CA LEU A 284 10.10 -7.85 20.56
C LEU A 284 10.01 -6.85 19.39
N GLN A 285 11.11 -6.12 19.15
CA GLN A 285 11.24 -5.23 18.00
C GLN A 285 12.05 -5.90 16.88
N THR A 286 11.60 -5.78 15.64
CA THR A 286 12.33 -6.33 14.48
C THR A 286 13.65 -5.59 14.23
N GLU A 287 14.69 -6.34 13.91
CA GLU A 287 15.95 -5.84 13.33
C GLU A 287 15.88 -5.86 11.80
N VAL A 288 15.13 -6.81 11.24
CA VAL A 288 14.87 -6.92 9.81
C VAL A 288 14.05 -5.74 9.29
N CYS A 289 14.40 -5.26 8.10
CA CYS A 289 13.65 -4.19 7.43
C CYS A 289 12.59 -4.80 6.51
N MET A 290 11.33 -4.64 6.89
CA MET A 290 10.18 -5.03 6.05
C MET A 290 9.84 -3.89 5.10
N VAL A 291 9.87 -4.16 3.80
CA VAL A 291 9.75 -3.15 2.73
C VAL A 291 8.83 -3.63 1.61
N GLY A 292 8.31 -2.70 0.82
CA GLY A 292 7.39 -3.01 -0.27
C GLY A 292 5.94 -3.21 0.18
N GLU A 293 5.10 -3.54 -0.79
CA GLU A 293 3.65 -3.71 -0.64
C GLU A 293 3.26 -5.17 -0.42
N ALA A 294 2.22 -5.43 0.39
CA ALA A 294 1.69 -6.77 0.59
C ALA A 294 1.19 -7.39 -0.73
N ASP A 295 1.12 -8.73 -0.81
CA ASP A 295 0.44 -9.38 -1.93
C ASP A 295 -1.04 -9.05 -1.88
N LYS A 296 -1.49 -8.32 -2.88
CA LYS A 296 -2.88 -7.88 -3.01
C LYS A 296 -3.81 -9.03 -3.37
N THR A 297 -3.28 -10.24 -3.61
CA THR A 297 -4.06 -11.46 -3.92
C THR A 297 -4.27 -12.39 -2.72
N ARG A 298 -3.59 -12.13 -1.59
CA ARG A 298 -3.71 -12.98 -0.41
C ARG A 298 -4.84 -12.50 0.48
N PHE A 299 -5.77 -13.41 0.78
CA PHE A 299 -6.84 -13.20 1.75
C PHE A 299 -6.28 -13.02 3.17
N VAL A 300 -6.77 -12.00 3.89
CA VAL A 300 -6.50 -11.77 5.32
C VAL A 300 -7.06 -12.91 6.17
N ALA A 301 -8.20 -13.48 5.76
CA ALA A 301 -8.75 -14.70 6.31
C ALA A 301 -8.61 -15.86 5.31
N SER A 302 -7.95 -16.93 5.71
CA SER A 302 -7.79 -18.13 4.86
C SER A 302 -8.90 -19.18 5.02
N ASN A 303 -9.79 -19.03 6.02
CA ASN A 303 -10.89 -19.95 6.33
C ASN A 303 -12.17 -19.15 6.68
N PRO A 304 -13.36 -19.52 6.15
CA PRO A 304 -14.62 -18.82 6.41
C PRO A 304 -15.00 -18.70 7.89
N GLU A 305 -14.55 -19.64 8.74
CA GLU A 305 -14.83 -19.62 10.19
C GLU A 305 -14.35 -18.34 10.90
N LYS A 306 -13.30 -17.67 10.37
CA LYS A 306 -12.81 -16.40 10.91
C LYS A 306 -13.84 -15.28 10.85
N PHE A 307 -14.83 -15.38 9.97
CA PHE A 307 -15.90 -14.40 9.89
C PHE A 307 -16.99 -14.63 10.94
N GLY A 308 -17.10 -15.82 11.54
CA GLY A 308 -18.27 -16.14 12.35
C GLY A 308 -19.57 -16.02 11.54
N ARG A 309 -20.66 -15.63 12.18
CA ARG A 309 -21.97 -15.49 11.56
C ARG A 309 -22.17 -14.11 10.93
N VAL A 310 -22.46 -14.08 9.64
CA VAL A 310 -22.56 -12.87 8.81
C VAL A 310 -24.01 -12.56 8.43
N ALA A 311 -24.52 -11.38 8.79
CA ALA A 311 -25.77 -10.88 8.23
C ALA A 311 -25.53 -10.12 6.92
N VAL A 312 -26.21 -10.49 5.85
CA VAL A 312 -26.27 -9.69 4.62
C VAL A 312 -27.52 -8.81 4.68
N LEU A 313 -27.33 -7.52 4.96
CA LEU A 313 -28.44 -6.56 5.05
C LEU A 313 -28.73 -5.98 3.66
N MET A 314 -29.96 -6.14 3.20
CA MET A 314 -30.44 -5.71 1.88
C MET A 314 -31.86 -5.11 1.97
N GLY A 315 -32.35 -4.54 0.89
CA GLY A 315 -33.67 -3.90 0.84
C GLY A 315 -33.59 -2.39 1.07
N GLY A 316 -34.05 -1.93 2.23
CA GLY A 316 -34.23 -0.50 2.55
C GLY A 316 -35.56 0.06 2.05
N SER A 317 -35.80 1.34 2.35
CA SER A 317 -37.00 2.10 1.97
C SER A 317 -36.77 3.12 0.85
N ALA A 318 -35.55 3.19 0.31
CA ALA A 318 -35.18 4.10 -0.77
C ALA A 318 -35.71 3.61 -2.14
N ALA A 319 -35.65 4.49 -3.16
CA ALA A 319 -36.04 4.15 -4.52
C ALA A 319 -35.20 2.97 -5.09
N GLU A 320 -33.98 2.81 -4.59
CA GLU A 320 -33.02 1.78 -4.95
C GLU A 320 -33.32 0.39 -4.34
N ARG A 321 -34.41 0.21 -3.59
CA ARG A 321 -34.74 -1.05 -2.91
C ARG A 321 -34.61 -2.29 -3.81
N ALA A 322 -35.13 -2.21 -5.04
CA ALA A 322 -35.12 -3.34 -5.97
C ALA A 322 -33.70 -3.77 -6.36
N VAL A 323 -32.77 -2.82 -6.55
CA VAL A 323 -31.36 -3.17 -6.82
C VAL A 323 -30.67 -3.68 -5.56
N SER A 324 -31.01 -3.15 -4.38
CA SER A 324 -30.44 -3.64 -3.11
C SER A 324 -30.78 -5.11 -2.86
N LEU A 325 -32.03 -5.52 -3.10
CA LEU A 325 -32.43 -6.92 -2.98
C LEU A 325 -31.68 -7.84 -3.96
N ARG A 326 -31.46 -7.40 -5.21
CA ARG A 326 -30.69 -8.19 -6.19
C ARG A 326 -29.21 -8.30 -5.82
N SER A 327 -28.58 -7.17 -5.47
CA SER A 327 -27.19 -7.15 -4.98
C SER A 327 -27.05 -8.05 -3.74
N GLY A 328 -27.99 -7.96 -2.80
CA GLY A 328 -28.00 -8.75 -1.58
C GLY A 328 -28.14 -10.24 -1.81
N ALA A 329 -29.04 -10.67 -2.69
CA ALA A 329 -29.16 -12.08 -3.07
C ALA A 329 -27.85 -12.62 -3.67
N ALA A 330 -27.24 -11.87 -4.60
CA ALA A 330 -25.98 -12.28 -5.23
C ALA A 330 -24.84 -12.41 -4.22
N VAL A 331 -24.69 -11.43 -3.31
CA VAL A 331 -23.70 -11.45 -2.22
C VAL A 331 -23.93 -12.64 -1.28
N TYR A 332 -25.18 -12.85 -0.84
CA TYR A 332 -25.54 -13.96 0.03
C TYR A 332 -25.17 -15.31 -0.59
N ASP A 333 -25.53 -15.54 -1.85
CA ASP A 333 -25.23 -16.79 -2.56
C ASP A 333 -23.72 -17.01 -2.70
N ALA A 334 -22.95 -15.96 -2.98
CA ALA A 334 -21.48 -16.03 -3.06
C ALA A 334 -20.85 -16.39 -1.71
N LEU A 335 -21.32 -15.78 -0.61
CA LEU A 335 -20.86 -16.11 0.75
C LEU A 335 -21.16 -17.57 1.11
N LYS A 336 -22.36 -18.06 0.78
CA LYS A 336 -22.74 -19.47 1.00
C LYS A 336 -21.85 -20.43 0.20
N ARG A 337 -21.52 -20.11 -1.05
CA ARG A 337 -20.60 -20.94 -1.88
C ARG A 337 -19.17 -20.96 -1.33
N LYS A 338 -18.71 -19.86 -0.73
CA LYS A 338 -17.42 -19.79 -0.01
C LYS A 338 -17.43 -20.41 1.39
N GLY A 339 -18.55 -21.01 1.82
CA GLY A 339 -18.66 -21.71 3.12
C GLY A 339 -18.83 -20.79 4.32
N VAL A 340 -19.14 -19.50 4.13
CA VAL A 340 -19.39 -18.55 5.22
C VAL A 340 -20.77 -18.84 5.85
N ASP A 341 -20.86 -18.76 7.19
CA ASP A 341 -22.13 -18.82 7.91
C ASP A 341 -22.91 -17.51 7.71
N ALA A 342 -23.60 -17.40 6.57
CA ALA A 342 -24.34 -16.21 6.19
C ALA A 342 -25.86 -16.37 6.41
N VAL A 343 -26.53 -15.27 6.78
CA VAL A 343 -27.98 -15.10 6.81
C VAL A 343 -28.38 -13.83 6.04
N ALA A 344 -29.35 -13.93 5.13
CA ALA A 344 -29.92 -12.79 4.43
C ALA A 344 -31.03 -12.13 5.25
N ILE A 345 -31.01 -10.79 5.35
CA ILE A 345 -32.03 -10.02 6.08
C ILE A 345 -32.50 -8.86 5.19
N ASP A 346 -33.78 -8.88 4.84
CA ASP A 346 -34.46 -7.78 4.15
C ASP A 346 -34.93 -6.75 5.18
N VAL A 347 -34.33 -5.57 5.14
CA VAL A 347 -34.68 -4.44 6.01
C VAL A 347 -35.78 -3.63 5.32
N THR A 348 -37.00 -3.70 5.83
CA THR A 348 -38.17 -2.95 5.31
C THR A 348 -38.46 -1.67 6.09
N GLY A 349 -37.82 -1.49 7.24
CA GLY A 349 -38.00 -0.34 8.13
C GLY A 349 -36.79 -0.15 9.03
N SER A 350 -36.96 -0.30 10.34
CA SER A 350 -35.89 -0.13 11.32
C SER A 350 -34.82 -1.24 11.22
N PRO A 351 -33.53 -0.92 11.00
CA PRO A 351 -32.45 -1.91 11.06
C PRO A 351 -32.32 -2.56 12.44
N ILE A 352 -32.70 -1.84 13.51
CA ILE A 352 -32.67 -2.34 14.88
C ILE A 352 -33.67 -3.49 15.04
N ASP A 353 -34.88 -3.32 14.53
CA ASP A 353 -35.91 -4.36 14.58
C ASP A 353 -35.55 -5.54 13.68
N ALA A 354 -34.95 -5.28 12.52
CA ALA A 354 -34.49 -6.32 11.59
C ALA A 354 -33.39 -7.21 12.20
N LEU A 355 -32.52 -6.66 13.05
CA LEU A 355 -31.46 -7.41 13.75
C LEU A 355 -31.90 -7.99 15.10
N LYS A 356 -33.09 -7.64 15.59
CA LYS A 356 -33.56 -8.01 16.94
C LYS A 356 -33.66 -9.52 17.08
N GLY A 357 -32.95 -10.07 18.08
CA GLY A 357 -32.96 -11.50 18.38
C GLY A 357 -32.10 -12.36 17.44
N ILE A 358 -31.43 -11.76 16.44
CA ILE A 358 -30.52 -12.45 15.54
C ILE A 358 -29.09 -12.19 16.03
N LYS A 359 -28.41 -13.25 16.48
CA LYS A 359 -26.99 -13.16 16.84
C LYS A 359 -26.13 -13.23 15.58
N VAL A 360 -25.35 -12.18 15.34
CA VAL A 360 -24.39 -12.09 14.24
C VAL A 360 -23.09 -11.49 14.74
N ASP A 361 -21.98 -11.92 14.14
CA ASP A 361 -20.63 -11.44 14.46
C ASP A 361 -20.21 -10.31 13.53
N ARG A 362 -20.86 -10.16 12.36
CA ARG A 362 -20.65 -9.04 11.43
C ARG A 362 -21.81 -8.84 10.46
N VAL A 363 -21.79 -7.68 9.81
CA VAL A 363 -22.75 -7.30 8.76
C VAL A 363 -22.04 -7.02 7.43
N PHE A 364 -22.50 -7.67 6.37
CA PHE A 364 -22.30 -7.20 5.00
C PHE A 364 -23.42 -6.21 4.66
N ASN A 365 -23.09 -4.93 4.57
CA ASN A 365 -24.05 -3.89 4.20
C ASN A 365 -24.14 -3.78 2.66
N ILE A 366 -25.32 -4.02 2.11
CA ILE A 366 -25.64 -3.82 0.70
C ILE A 366 -27.02 -3.16 0.52
N ILE A 367 -27.42 -2.34 1.50
CA ILE A 367 -28.60 -1.47 1.41
C ILE A 367 -28.21 -0.25 0.59
N HIS A 368 -28.88 -0.07 -0.55
CA HIS A 368 -28.64 1.08 -1.42
C HIS A 368 -29.54 2.27 -1.05
N GLY A 369 -28.98 3.47 -1.18
CA GLY A 369 -29.64 4.74 -0.86
C GLY A 369 -29.67 5.09 0.65
N ARG A 370 -30.45 6.13 0.99
CA ARG A 370 -30.57 6.65 2.36
C ARG A 370 -31.03 5.57 3.35
N GLY A 371 -30.51 5.65 4.57
CA GLY A 371 -30.62 4.63 5.60
C GLY A 371 -29.51 3.58 5.54
N GLY A 372 -29.01 3.23 4.35
CA GLY A 372 -27.93 2.25 4.15
C GLY A 372 -26.56 2.87 3.82
N GLU A 373 -26.56 3.97 3.07
CA GLU A 373 -25.35 4.63 2.53
C GLU A 373 -24.96 5.91 3.28
N ASP A 374 -25.85 6.47 4.08
CA ASP A 374 -25.77 7.83 4.66
C ASP A 374 -25.22 7.88 6.10
N GLY A 375 -24.77 6.74 6.63
CA GLY A 375 -24.21 6.66 7.99
C GLY A 375 -25.22 6.24 9.05
N VAL A 376 -26.53 6.18 8.77
CA VAL A 376 -27.56 5.80 9.75
C VAL A 376 -27.39 4.36 10.21
N LEU A 377 -27.35 3.41 9.26
CA LEU A 377 -27.11 2.00 9.58
C LEU A 377 -25.75 1.78 10.23
N GLN A 378 -24.71 2.44 9.72
CA GLN A 378 -23.35 2.40 10.26
C GLN A 378 -23.36 2.80 11.74
N GLY A 379 -24.10 3.85 12.10
CA GLY A 379 -24.23 4.33 13.47
C GLY A 379 -24.93 3.30 14.36
N VAL A 380 -26.01 2.68 13.88
CA VAL A 380 -26.70 1.59 14.59
C VAL A 380 -25.74 0.43 14.87
N LEU A 381 -25.00 -0.02 13.85
CA LEU A 381 -24.07 -1.15 13.98
C LEU A 381 -22.90 -0.83 14.92
N GLN A 382 -22.38 0.40 14.91
CA GLN A 382 -21.35 0.85 15.85
C GLN A 382 -21.87 0.83 17.30
N VAL A 383 -23.08 1.32 17.55
CA VAL A 383 -23.70 1.29 18.90
C VAL A 383 -23.92 -0.15 19.38
N MET A 384 -24.27 -1.06 18.46
CA MET A 384 -24.45 -2.48 18.76
C MET A 384 -23.12 -3.24 18.90
N GLY A 385 -21.97 -2.63 18.59
CA GLY A 385 -20.67 -3.27 18.61
C GLY A 385 -20.51 -4.36 17.54
N ILE A 386 -21.25 -4.27 16.43
CA ILE A 386 -21.21 -5.25 15.33
C ILE A 386 -20.33 -4.68 14.21
N PRO A 387 -19.17 -5.31 13.90
CA PRO A 387 -18.36 -4.95 12.73
C PRO A 387 -19.13 -5.07 11.42
N TYR A 388 -18.80 -4.24 10.43
CA TYR A 388 -19.49 -4.25 9.14
C TYR A 388 -18.59 -3.86 7.97
N THR A 389 -19.00 -4.24 6.76
CA THR A 389 -18.28 -3.93 5.52
C THR A 389 -18.41 -2.47 5.12
N GLY A 390 -17.32 -1.89 4.60
CA GLY A 390 -17.33 -0.54 4.02
C GLY A 390 -16.99 0.57 5.01
N SER A 391 -17.49 1.76 4.71
CA SER A 391 -17.06 3.00 5.36
C SER A 391 -17.77 3.27 6.68
N GLY A 392 -17.08 3.97 7.59
CA GLY A 392 -17.65 4.42 8.87
C GLY A 392 -18.69 5.54 8.73
N VAL A 393 -19.39 5.85 9.83
CA VAL A 393 -20.48 6.86 9.87
C VAL A 393 -20.13 8.17 9.15
N MET A 394 -19.00 8.78 9.51
CA MET A 394 -18.59 10.08 8.95
C MET A 394 -18.41 10.01 7.44
N ALA A 395 -17.68 9.00 6.94
CA ALA A 395 -17.39 8.87 5.52
C ALA A 395 -18.66 8.55 4.72
N SER A 396 -19.54 7.69 5.24
CA SER A 396 -20.84 7.41 4.64
C SER A 396 -21.70 8.67 4.55
N ALA A 397 -21.85 9.42 5.64
CA ALA A 397 -22.62 10.67 5.64
C ALA A 397 -22.05 11.74 4.70
N LEU A 398 -20.72 11.92 4.69
CA LEU A 398 -20.05 12.89 3.82
C LEU A 398 -20.22 12.53 2.35
N THR A 399 -19.99 11.27 1.98
CA THR A 399 -20.03 10.82 0.57
C THR A 399 -21.43 10.81 -0.01
N MET A 400 -22.47 10.63 0.82
CA MET A 400 -23.85 10.81 0.39
C MET A 400 -24.17 12.28 0.07
N ASP A 401 -23.51 13.25 0.73
CA ASP A 401 -23.64 14.67 0.45
C ASP A 401 -22.57 15.14 -0.55
N LYS A 402 -22.94 15.24 -1.83
CA LYS A 402 -22.03 15.63 -2.92
C LYS A 402 -21.41 17.01 -2.68
N LEU A 403 -22.16 17.93 -2.07
CA LEU A 403 -21.69 19.29 -1.83
C LEU A 403 -20.60 19.31 -0.73
N ARG A 404 -20.82 18.60 0.38
CA ARG A 404 -19.79 18.49 1.43
C ARG A 404 -18.57 17.71 0.95
N THR A 405 -18.77 16.66 0.17
CA THR A 405 -17.66 15.92 -0.47
C THR A 405 -16.79 16.85 -1.33
N LYS A 406 -17.41 17.70 -2.16
CA LYS A 406 -16.70 18.71 -2.97
C LYS A 406 -15.91 19.69 -2.13
N LEU A 407 -16.49 20.19 -1.03
CA LEU A 407 -15.79 21.09 -0.12
C LEU A 407 -14.55 20.43 0.50
N CYS A 408 -14.64 19.17 0.92
CA CYS A 408 -13.50 18.40 1.42
C CYS A 408 -12.40 18.23 0.35
N TRP A 409 -12.79 17.87 -0.87
CA TRP A 409 -11.87 17.74 -2.00
C TRP A 409 -11.18 19.05 -2.36
N GLN A 410 -11.93 20.16 -2.45
CA GLN A 410 -11.36 21.47 -2.73
C GLN A 410 -10.42 21.93 -1.61
N GLY A 411 -10.76 21.67 -0.34
CA GLY A 411 -9.89 21.95 0.80
C GLY A 411 -8.56 21.19 0.76
N TYR A 412 -8.52 20.00 0.14
CA TYR A 412 -7.30 19.23 -0.09
C TYR A 412 -6.55 19.66 -1.38
N GLY A 413 -7.18 20.44 -2.25
CA GLY A 413 -6.63 20.81 -3.56
C GLY A 413 -6.98 19.85 -4.70
N LEU A 414 -7.98 18.97 -4.52
CA LEU A 414 -8.52 18.15 -5.61
C LEU A 414 -9.52 18.94 -6.46
N VAL A 415 -9.53 18.64 -7.76
CA VAL A 415 -10.37 19.34 -8.74
C VAL A 415 -11.73 18.65 -8.86
N THR A 416 -12.76 19.47 -8.86
CA THR A 416 -14.16 19.10 -9.10
C THR A 416 -14.77 20.18 -10.01
N PRO A 417 -15.85 19.90 -10.75
CA PRO A 417 -16.50 20.93 -11.55
C PRO A 417 -16.94 22.11 -10.71
N LYS A 418 -16.90 23.32 -11.31
CA LYS A 418 -17.36 24.55 -10.66
C LYS A 418 -18.83 24.43 -10.30
N TRP A 419 -19.21 24.96 -9.14
CA TRP A 419 -20.57 24.83 -8.64
C TRP A 419 -21.07 26.11 -7.94
N CYS A 420 -22.39 26.23 -7.81
CA CYS A 420 -23.09 27.29 -7.11
C CYS A 420 -24.24 26.69 -6.29
N LEU A 421 -24.35 27.06 -5.00
CA LEU A 421 -25.50 26.69 -4.18
C LEU A 421 -26.72 27.49 -4.65
N LEU A 422 -27.88 26.84 -4.68
CA LEU A 422 -29.17 27.45 -5.03
C LEU A 422 -30.16 27.20 -3.89
N GLN A 423 -30.50 28.25 -3.15
CA GLN A 423 -31.51 28.21 -2.09
C GLN A 423 -32.88 28.58 -2.66
N ASP A 424 -32.92 29.59 -3.53
CA ASP A 424 -34.15 30.09 -4.13
C ASP A 424 -33.92 30.72 -5.51
N GLU A 425 -34.95 31.35 -6.06
CA GLU A 425 -34.92 31.97 -7.39
C GLU A 425 -34.02 33.22 -7.48
N TYR A 426 -33.63 33.82 -6.35
CA TYR A 426 -32.77 35.00 -6.32
C TYR A 426 -31.29 34.63 -6.53
N ASP A 427 -30.90 33.38 -6.32
CA ASP A 427 -29.54 32.87 -6.56
C ASP A 427 -29.25 32.62 -8.05
N LEU A 428 -30.28 32.61 -8.91
CA LEU A 428 -30.15 32.19 -10.30
C LEU A 428 -29.22 33.07 -11.12
N ASP A 429 -29.36 34.39 -11.00
CA ASP A 429 -28.58 35.33 -11.81
C ASP A 429 -27.08 35.31 -11.44
N ALA A 430 -26.78 35.22 -10.13
CA ALA A 430 -25.41 35.05 -9.64
C ALA A 430 -24.82 33.70 -10.07
N CYS A 431 -25.63 32.63 -10.06
CA CYS A 431 -25.21 31.32 -10.57
C CYS A 431 -24.87 31.38 -12.07
N ILE A 432 -25.68 32.06 -12.87
CA ILE A 432 -25.47 32.21 -14.32
C ILE A 432 -24.19 33.00 -14.60
N GLU A 433 -23.96 34.10 -13.89
CA GLU A 433 -22.73 34.89 -14.02
C GLU A 433 -21.48 34.06 -13.68
N LYS A 434 -21.57 33.22 -12.64
CA LYS A 434 -20.46 32.40 -12.15
C LYS A 434 -20.14 31.19 -13.05
N LEU A 435 -21.17 30.48 -13.52
CA LEU A 435 -21.02 29.17 -14.16
C LEU A 435 -21.23 29.19 -15.68
N GLY A 436 -21.98 30.16 -16.20
CA GLY A 436 -22.49 30.15 -17.57
C GLY A 436 -23.47 28.99 -17.82
N PHE A 437 -23.72 28.69 -19.10
CA PHE A 437 -24.51 27.54 -19.53
C PHE A 437 -23.70 26.62 -20.46
N PRO A 438 -24.03 25.31 -20.52
CA PRO A 438 -25.06 24.64 -19.73
C PRO A 438 -24.60 24.29 -18.30
N VAL A 439 -25.57 24.08 -17.42
CA VAL A 439 -25.37 23.57 -16.05
C VAL A 439 -26.21 22.33 -15.81
N ILE A 440 -25.84 21.58 -14.78
CA ILE A 440 -26.65 20.49 -14.23
C ILE A 440 -27.00 20.80 -12.77
N VAL A 441 -28.29 20.82 -12.46
CA VAL A 441 -28.82 21.02 -11.11
C VAL A 441 -28.96 19.68 -10.43
N LYS A 442 -28.51 19.58 -9.17
CA LYS A 442 -28.49 18.34 -8.40
C LYS A 442 -28.95 18.59 -6.97
N PRO A 443 -29.83 17.74 -6.41
CA PRO A 443 -29.97 17.62 -4.96
C PRO A 443 -28.68 17.03 -4.37
N ALA A 444 -28.19 17.63 -3.29
CA ALA A 444 -26.90 17.31 -2.70
C ALA A 444 -26.84 15.87 -2.14
N GLN A 445 -27.96 15.37 -1.60
CA GLN A 445 -28.01 14.15 -0.78
C GLN A 445 -28.79 12.99 -1.40
N GLU A 446 -29.08 13.01 -2.71
CA GLU A 446 -29.77 11.91 -3.40
C GLU A 446 -28.79 11.01 -4.16
N GLY A 447 -29.08 9.72 -4.23
CA GLY A 447 -28.32 8.75 -5.02
C GLY A 447 -28.80 8.69 -6.48
N SER A 448 -28.14 7.84 -7.27
CA SER A 448 -28.68 7.31 -8.53
C SER A 448 -29.16 8.34 -9.57
N SER A 449 -28.58 9.54 -9.56
CA SER A 449 -28.95 10.65 -10.44
C SER A 449 -30.42 11.14 -10.28
N ILE A 450 -31.06 10.83 -9.15
CA ILE A 450 -32.45 11.21 -8.86
C ILE A 450 -32.53 12.72 -8.63
N GLY A 451 -33.54 13.37 -9.20
CA GLY A 451 -33.78 14.80 -9.07
C GLY A 451 -32.80 15.70 -9.85
N MET A 452 -31.94 15.12 -10.70
CA MET A 452 -30.99 15.89 -11.50
C MET A 452 -31.61 16.42 -12.79
N SER A 453 -31.27 17.65 -13.18
CA SER A 453 -31.79 18.27 -14.40
C SER A 453 -30.76 19.15 -15.08
N LYS A 454 -30.59 18.99 -16.39
CA LYS A 454 -29.76 19.87 -17.22
C LYS A 454 -30.52 21.15 -17.55
N ALA A 455 -29.85 22.29 -17.47
CA ALA A 455 -30.39 23.58 -17.87
C ALA A 455 -29.42 24.34 -18.78
N SER A 456 -29.95 24.90 -19.86
CA SER A 456 -29.25 25.71 -20.86
C SER A 456 -29.77 27.14 -20.96
N SER A 457 -30.76 27.49 -20.13
CA SER A 457 -31.36 28.83 -20.04
C SER A 457 -31.80 29.13 -18.60
N ARG A 458 -32.06 30.41 -18.30
CA ARG A 458 -32.54 30.84 -16.97
C ARG A 458 -33.87 30.19 -16.58
N ASP A 459 -34.80 30.06 -17.54
CA ASP A 459 -36.10 29.43 -17.32
C ASP A 459 -35.97 27.92 -17.06
N GLU A 460 -35.08 27.23 -17.79
CA GLU A 460 -34.76 25.83 -17.52
C GLU A 460 -34.10 25.66 -16.15
N LEU A 461 -33.24 26.60 -15.76
CA LEU A 461 -32.56 26.59 -14.46
C LEU A 461 -33.56 26.74 -13.30
N LEU A 462 -34.54 27.66 -13.42
CA LEU A 462 -35.61 27.82 -12.44
C LEU A 462 -36.45 26.54 -12.29
N LYS A 463 -36.83 25.91 -13.42
CA LYS A 463 -37.56 24.64 -13.41
C LYS A 463 -36.76 23.52 -12.76
N ALA A 464 -35.48 23.42 -13.11
CA ALA A 464 -34.56 22.43 -12.55
C ALA A 464 -34.38 22.61 -11.03
N LEU A 465 -34.31 23.85 -10.54
CA LEU A 465 -34.29 24.16 -9.11
C LEU A 465 -35.58 23.72 -8.42
N GLN A 466 -36.75 24.02 -8.99
CA GLN A 466 -38.04 23.62 -8.43
C GLN A 466 -38.15 22.10 -8.27
N VAL A 467 -37.73 21.33 -9.28
CA VAL A 467 -37.69 19.86 -9.22
C VAL A 467 -36.74 19.37 -8.11
N ALA A 468 -35.55 19.95 -8.01
CA ALA A 468 -34.56 19.52 -7.02
C ALA A 468 -34.95 19.88 -5.57
N LEU A 469 -35.70 20.96 -5.35
CA LEU A 469 -36.18 21.37 -4.02
C LEU A 469 -37.19 20.39 -3.41
N GLU A 470 -37.86 19.57 -4.22
CA GLU A 470 -38.81 18.54 -3.74
C GLU A 470 -38.14 17.51 -2.81
N TYR A 471 -36.82 17.32 -2.93
CA TYR A 471 -36.03 16.32 -2.19
C TYR A 471 -35.58 16.79 -0.80
N ARG A 472 -35.91 18.03 -0.41
CA ARG A 472 -35.71 18.58 0.95
C ARG A 472 -34.25 18.48 1.47
N CYS A 473 -33.29 18.70 0.58
CA CYS A 473 -31.88 18.88 0.92
C CYS A 473 -31.34 20.11 0.18
N ASP A 474 -30.07 20.46 0.42
CA ASP A 474 -29.41 21.51 -0.35
C ASP A 474 -29.43 21.17 -1.84
N VAL A 475 -29.61 22.19 -2.67
CA VAL A 475 -29.59 22.09 -4.13
C VAL A 475 -28.45 22.93 -4.66
N TYR A 476 -27.72 22.41 -5.64
CA TYR A 476 -26.65 23.16 -6.29
C TYR A 476 -26.68 22.95 -7.81
N ALA A 477 -26.22 23.97 -8.53
CA ALA A 477 -25.89 23.87 -9.95
C ALA A 477 -24.39 23.64 -10.12
N GLU A 478 -24.04 22.86 -11.12
CA GLU A 478 -22.67 22.52 -11.48
C GLU A 478 -22.45 22.80 -12.96
N SER A 479 -21.28 23.36 -13.33
CA SER A 479 -20.91 23.55 -14.72
C SER A 479 -20.91 22.22 -15.46
N TRP A 480 -21.49 22.21 -16.66
CA TRP A 480 -21.48 21.02 -17.51
C TRP A 480 -20.06 20.67 -17.94
N VAL A 481 -19.66 19.41 -17.73
CA VAL A 481 -18.36 18.90 -18.17
C VAL A 481 -18.52 18.22 -19.52
N THR A 482 -17.83 18.72 -20.54
CA THR A 482 -17.74 18.08 -21.86
C THR A 482 -16.49 17.23 -21.91
N GLY A 483 -16.64 15.92 -22.00
CA GLY A 483 -15.52 14.97 -21.95
C GLY A 483 -15.98 13.52 -21.82
N ASN A 484 -15.07 12.67 -21.38
CA ASN A 484 -15.33 11.25 -21.11
C ASN A 484 -15.54 11.01 -19.62
N GLU A 485 -16.51 10.17 -19.29
CA GLU A 485 -16.81 9.75 -17.92
C GLU A 485 -16.10 8.44 -17.58
N TYR A 486 -15.49 8.39 -16.40
CA TYR A 486 -14.78 7.22 -15.89
C TYR A 486 -15.23 6.92 -14.48
N THR A 487 -15.15 5.64 -14.11
CA THR A 487 -15.35 5.19 -12.75
C THR A 487 -14.17 4.32 -12.30
N VAL A 488 -13.84 4.43 -11.01
CA VAL A 488 -12.79 3.64 -10.37
C VAL A 488 -13.35 3.01 -9.11
N ALA A 489 -13.40 1.68 -9.09
CA ALA A 489 -13.67 0.97 -7.85
C ALA A 489 -12.44 1.02 -6.95
N VAL A 490 -12.61 1.34 -5.67
CA VAL A 490 -11.58 1.29 -4.65
C VAL A 490 -11.93 0.17 -3.70
N LEU A 491 -11.03 -0.80 -3.50
CA LEU A 491 -11.19 -1.94 -2.61
C LEU A 491 -9.98 -1.99 -1.66
N ASN A 492 -10.25 -1.95 -0.36
CA ASN A 492 -9.27 -1.93 0.72
C ASN A 492 -8.14 -0.91 0.53
N GLY A 493 -8.48 0.30 0.08
CA GLY A 493 -7.53 1.38 -0.18
C GLY A 493 -6.83 1.33 -1.54
N GLU A 494 -7.21 0.40 -2.42
CA GLU A 494 -6.59 0.20 -3.73
C GLU A 494 -7.58 0.38 -4.87
N ALA A 495 -7.17 1.09 -5.91
CA ALA A 495 -7.99 1.23 -7.11
C ALA A 495 -7.91 -0.02 -8.00
N LEU A 496 -9.06 -0.54 -8.41
CA LEU A 496 -9.23 -1.55 -9.47
C LEU A 496 -9.09 -0.90 -10.87
N PRO A 497 -9.01 -1.68 -11.96
CA PRO A 497 -8.98 -1.17 -13.32
C PRO A 497 -10.08 -0.14 -13.59
N VAL A 498 -9.73 0.90 -14.35
CA VAL A 498 -10.65 1.99 -14.67
C VAL A 498 -11.68 1.50 -15.68
N ILE A 499 -12.93 1.95 -15.54
CA ILE A 499 -13.99 1.71 -16.52
C ILE A 499 -14.36 3.06 -17.14
N ARG A 500 -14.44 3.12 -18.47
CA ARG A 500 -15.00 4.27 -19.18
C ARG A 500 -16.48 4.01 -19.48
N LEU A 501 -17.32 5.00 -19.17
CA LEU A 501 -18.75 4.96 -19.44
C LEU A 501 -19.05 5.75 -20.71
N GLU A 502 -19.92 5.19 -21.55
CA GLU A 502 -20.41 5.83 -22.76
C GLU A 502 -21.92 5.59 -22.88
N THR A 503 -22.71 6.64 -22.91
CA THR A 503 -24.17 6.56 -23.00
C THR A 503 -24.68 7.43 -24.15
N PRO A 504 -25.66 6.96 -24.94
CA PRO A 504 -26.33 7.81 -25.93
C PRO A 504 -27.30 8.83 -25.29
N ASN A 505 -27.60 8.68 -23.99
CA ASN A 505 -28.44 9.63 -23.25
C ASN A 505 -27.67 10.95 -23.02
N ALA A 506 -28.41 12.02 -22.72
CA ALA A 506 -27.81 13.33 -22.46
C ALA A 506 -26.80 13.30 -21.29
N PHE A 507 -26.98 12.40 -20.31
CA PHE A 507 -26.05 12.07 -19.23
C PHE A 507 -26.36 10.68 -18.65
N TYR A 508 -25.51 10.18 -17.75
CA TYR A 508 -25.67 8.88 -17.07
C TYR A 508 -26.71 8.96 -15.93
N ASP A 509 -27.99 8.89 -16.30
CA ASP A 509 -29.16 8.95 -15.42
C ASP A 509 -29.57 7.58 -14.84
N TYR A 510 -30.62 7.55 -14.01
CA TYR A 510 -31.14 6.32 -13.40
C TYR A 510 -31.51 5.26 -14.44
N GLU A 511 -32.12 5.69 -15.55
CA GLU A 511 -32.53 4.79 -16.64
C GLU A 511 -31.31 4.18 -17.32
N ALA A 512 -30.27 4.97 -17.61
CA ALA A 512 -28.99 4.48 -18.13
C ALA A 512 -28.29 3.51 -17.16
N LYS A 513 -28.40 3.74 -15.85
CA LYS A 513 -27.76 2.92 -14.81
C LYS A 513 -28.40 1.54 -14.64
N TYR A 514 -29.73 1.44 -14.73
CA TYR A 514 -30.43 0.23 -14.28
C TYR A 514 -31.35 -0.41 -15.32
N ASN A 515 -31.77 0.32 -16.36
CA ASN A 515 -32.80 -0.15 -17.29
C ASN A 515 -32.33 -0.19 -18.75
N ALA A 516 -31.46 0.72 -19.17
CA ALA A 516 -31.02 0.81 -20.55
C ALA A 516 -29.95 -0.22 -20.89
N THR A 517 -30.13 -0.93 -22.00
CA THR A 517 -29.12 -1.84 -22.56
C THR A 517 -28.14 -1.13 -23.50
N THR A 518 -28.28 0.19 -23.67
CA THR A 518 -27.55 1.00 -24.65
C THR A 518 -26.29 1.67 -24.10
N THR A 519 -26.12 1.71 -22.77
CA THR A 519 -24.87 2.17 -22.15
C THR A 519 -23.76 1.15 -22.39
N GLN A 520 -22.61 1.65 -22.86
CA GLN A 520 -21.40 0.85 -23.08
C GLN A 520 -20.42 1.09 -21.93
N TYR A 521 -19.85 -0.02 -21.46
CA TYR A 521 -18.83 -0.03 -20.43
C TYR A 521 -17.54 -0.56 -21.02
N HIS A 522 -16.51 0.27 -21.06
CA HIS A 522 -15.21 -0.11 -21.62
C HIS A 522 -14.24 -0.41 -20.48
N CYS A 523 -13.82 -1.67 -20.38
CA CYS A 523 -12.81 -2.14 -19.45
C CYS A 523 -11.96 -3.21 -20.19
N PRO A 524 -10.77 -2.88 -20.71
CA PRO A 524 -9.97 -1.66 -20.50
C PRO A 524 -10.63 -0.34 -20.95
N SER A 525 -10.32 0.76 -20.24
CA SER A 525 -10.97 2.07 -20.41
C SER A 525 -10.56 2.85 -21.66
N GLY A 526 -9.46 2.46 -22.31
CA GLY A 526 -8.87 3.18 -23.44
C GLY A 526 -7.88 4.28 -23.06
N LEU A 527 -7.66 4.52 -21.77
CA LEU A 527 -6.57 5.36 -21.27
C LEU A 527 -5.21 4.69 -21.52
N ASN A 528 -4.16 5.50 -21.69
CA ASN A 528 -2.79 4.97 -21.67
C ASN A 528 -2.35 4.64 -20.23
N GLN A 529 -1.21 3.97 -20.07
CA GLN A 529 -0.76 3.48 -18.75
C GLN A 529 -0.57 4.60 -17.71
N ASP A 530 -0.03 5.75 -18.12
CA ASP A 530 0.22 6.89 -17.22
C ASP A 530 -1.10 7.55 -16.79
N GLN A 531 -2.03 7.73 -17.72
CA GLN A 531 -3.36 8.28 -17.44
C GLN A 531 -4.16 7.34 -16.53
N GLU A 532 -4.14 6.04 -16.80
CA GLU A 532 -4.83 5.06 -15.97
C GLU A 532 -4.26 5.04 -14.54
N MET A 533 -2.93 5.07 -14.40
CA MET A 533 -2.28 5.16 -13.08
C MET A 533 -2.65 6.46 -12.35
N PHE A 534 -2.70 7.58 -13.06
CA PHE A 534 -3.09 8.87 -12.50
C PHE A 534 -4.53 8.85 -11.98
N VAL A 535 -5.49 8.39 -12.78
CA VAL A 535 -6.92 8.31 -12.40
C VAL A 535 -7.13 7.36 -11.22
N ARG A 536 -6.42 6.23 -11.20
CA ARG A 536 -6.43 5.29 -10.07
C ARG A 536 -5.91 5.94 -8.78
N ASN A 537 -4.77 6.64 -8.85
CA ASN A 537 -4.22 7.36 -7.70
C ASN A 537 -5.11 8.52 -7.23
N LEU A 538 -5.75 9.23 -8.17
CA LEU A 538 -6.71 10.28 -7.88
C LEU A 538 -7.92 9.73 -7.11
N ALA A 539 -8.49 8.60 -7.54
CA ALA A 539 -9.62 7.96 -6.86
C ALA A 539 -9.27 7.47 -5.45
N VAL A 540 -8.09 6.87 -5.27
CA VAL A 540 -7.58 6.47 -3.94
C VAL A 540 -7.40 7.69 -3.04
N THR A 541 -6.82 8.77 -3.57
CA THR A 541 -6.61 10.02 -2.82
C THR A 541 -7.95 10.66 -2.44
N ALA A 542 -8.88 10.78 -3.40
CA ALA A 542 -10.22 11.30 -3.19
C ALA A 542 -10.98 10.54 -2.10
N SER A 543 -10.86 9.20 -2.07
CA SER A 543 -11.43 8.34 -1.03
C SER A 543 -10.81 8.60 0.34
N LYS A 544 -9.48 8.71 0.42
CA LYS A 544 -8.76 8.99 1.68
C LYS A 544 -9.15 10.34 2.28
N VAL A 545 -9.33 11.37 1.46
CA VAL A 545 -9.69 12.74 1.91
C VAL A 545 -10.99 12.76 2.71
N VAL A 546 -11.98 11.95 2.33
CA VAL A 546 -13.28 11.87 3.02
C VAL A 546 -13.37 10.69 3.99
N GLY A 547 -12.27 9.99 4.25
CA GLY A 547 -12.19 8.91 5.23
C GLY A 547 -12.83 7.59 4.79
N VAL A 548 -13.01 7.36 3.49
CA VAL A 548 -13.55 6.11 2.96
C VAL A 548 -12.65 4.93 3.32
N LYS A 549 -13.29 3.86 3.77
CA LYS A 549 -12.66 2.58 4.11
C LYS A 549 -13.43 1.42 3.50
N GLY A 550 -12.76 0.28 3.43
CA GLY A 550 -13.32 -0.97 2.95
C GLY A 550 -13.49 -1.01 1.44
N TRP A 551 -14.47 -0.31 0.90
CA TRP A 551 -14.71 -0.26 -0.54
C TRP A 551 -15.57 0.94 -0.94
N ALA A 552 -15.43 1.37 -2.18
CA ALA A 552 -16.21 2.45 -2.78
C ALA A 552 -16.07 2.44 -4.31
N ARG A 553 -16.81 3.33 -4.96
CA ARG A 553 -16.68 3.67 -6.37
C ARG A 553 -16.57 5.18 -6.50
N VAL A 554 -15.58 5.67 -7.26
CA VAL A 554 -15.31 7.10 -7.46
C VAL A 554 -15.52 7.44 -8.93
N ASP A 555 -16.31 8.49 -9.19
CA ASP A 555 -16.63 8.95 -10.54
C ASP A 555 -15.83 10.21 -10.90
N VAL A 556 -15.26 10.20 -12.12
CA VAL A 556 -14.32 11.21 -12.62
C VAL A 556 -14.63 11.52 -14.08
N PHE A 557 -14.69 12.80 -14.44
CA PHE A 557 -14.62 13.22 -15.83
C PHE A 557 -13.20 13.60 -16.24
N ILE A 558 -12.84 13.30 -17.48
CA ILE A 558 -11.70 13.94 -18.16
C ILE A 558 -12.29 14.81 -19.25
N ASP A 559 -12.14 16.13 -19.11
CA ASP A 559 -12.67 17.07 -20.08
C ASP A 559 -11.83 17.14 -21.37
N VAL A 560 -12.34 17.87 -22.38
CA VAL A 560 -11.66 18.06 -23.68
C VAL A 560 -10.29 18.74 -23.58
N SER A 561 -9.99 19.43 -22.48
CA SER A 561 -8.68 20.02 -22.22
C SER A 561 -7.71 19.06 -21.51
N GLY A 562 -8.20 17.89 -21.10
CA GLY A 562 -7.45 16.87 -20.37
C GLY A 562 -7.49 17.06 -18.85
N GLN A 563 -8.34 17.94 -18.30
CA GLN A 563 -8.45 18.13 -16.86
C GLN A 563 -9.33 17.04 -16.22
N TYR A 564 -8.81 16.43 -15.16
CA TYR A 564 -9.51 15.44 -14.34
C TYR A 564 -10.38 16.14 -13.30
N GLN A 565 -11.67 15.83 -13.26
CA GLN A 565 -12.63 16.47 -12.36
C GLN A 565 -13.46 15.41 -11.62
N LEU A 566 -13.35 15.37 -10.30
CA LEU A 566 -14.09 14.44 -9.44
C LEU A 566 -15.57 14.81 -9.32
N ILE A 567 -16.45 13.82 -9.38
CA ILE A 567 -17.91 14.02 -9.35
C ILE A 567 -18.51 13.61 -8.01
N GLU A 568 -18.39 12.33 -7.67
CA GLU A 568 -18.98 11.74 -6.46
C GLU A 568 -18.26 10.45 -6.03
N ILE A 569 -18.55 10.00 -4.81
CA ILE A 569 -18.15 8.69 -4.29
C ILE A 569 -19.40 7.93 -3.86
N ASN A 570 -19.53 6.67 -4.26
CA ASN A 570 -20.52 5.75 -3.73
C ASN A 570 -19.82 4.74 -2.79
N THR A 571 -20.25 4.67 -1.52
CA THR A 571 -19.64 3.80 -0.47
C THR A 571 -20.32 2.45 -0.27
N VAL A 572 -21.42 2.18 -0.98
CA VAL A 572 -22.09 0.86 -1.06
C VAL A 572 -22.47 0.60 -2.51
N PRO A 573 -21.49 0.39 -3.41
CA PRO A 573 -21.79 0.24 -4.84
C PRO A 573 -22.51 -1.08 -5.14
N GLY A 574 -23.23 -1.13 -6.26
CA GLY A 574 -23.97 -2.31 -6.69
C GLY A 574 -23.10 -3.56 -6.87
N MET A 575 -23.70 -4.73 -6.64
CA MET A 575 -23.06 -6.05 -6.71
C MET A 575 -23.84 -7.02 -7.61
N THR A 576 -24.50 -6.49 -8.64
CA THR A 576 -25.15 -7.30 -9.69
C THR A 576 -24.15 -7.66 -10.80
N ASP A 577 -24.55 -8.55 -11.70
CA ASP A 577 -23.81 -8.93 -12.93
C ASP A 577 -23.52 -7.75 -13.87
N HIS A 578 -24.37 -6.73 -13.86
CA HIS A 578 -24.18 -5.47 -14.61
C HIS A 578 -23.49 -4.36 -13.81
N SER A 579 -23.08 -4.63 -12.56
CA SER A 579 -22.46 -3.60 -11.71
C SER A 579 -20.98 -3.37 -12.04
N LEU A 580 -20.55 -2.12 -11.84
CA LEU A 580 -19.22 -1.65 -12.26
C LEU A 580 -18.09 -2.23 -11.39
N VAL A 581 -18.31 -2.45 -10.09
CA VAL A 581 -17.29 -3.03 -9.20
C VAL A 581 -16.96 -4.48 -9.58
N PRO A 582 -17.95 -5.39 -9.76
CA PRO A 582 -17.71 -6.72 -10.32
C PRO A 582 -17.00 -6.71 -11.68
N MET A 583 -17.33 -5.77 -12.56
CA MET A 583 -16.68 -5.65 -13.86
C MET A 583 -15.19 -5.29 -13.74
N ALA A 584 -14.86 -4.29 -12.92
CA ALA A 584 -13.47 -3.90 -12.66
C ALA A 584 -12.69 -5.02 -11.97
N ALA A 585 -13.30 -5.72 -11.01
CA ALA A 585 -12.71 -6.87 -10.34
C ALA A 585 -12.38 -8.00 -11.33
N LYS A 586 -13.33 -8.35 -12.21
CA LYS A 586 -13.13 -9.37 -13.24
C LYS A 586 -11.95 -9.02 -14.17
N GLN A 587 -11.82 -7.75 -14.55
CA GLN A 587 -10.68 -7.29 -15.36
C GLN A 587 -9.35 -7.42 -14.60
N ALA A 588 -9.36 -7.29 -13.27
CA ALA A 588 -8.22 -7.53 -12.41
C ALA A 588 -7.95 -9.04 -12.14
N GLY A 589 -8.72 -9.95 -12.73
CA GLY A 589 -8.62 -11.39 -12.48
C GLY A 589 -9.27 -11.84 -11.17
N ILE A 590 -10.07 -10.98 -10.53
CA ILE A 590 -10.81 -11.25 -9.30
C ILE A 590 -12.22 -11.70 -9.66
N ASP A 591 -12.57 -12.95 -9.34
CA ASP A 591 -13.94 -13.43 -9.58
C ASP A 591 -14.95 -12.80 -8.58
N PHE A 592 -16.24 -12.98 -8.84
CA PHE A 592 -17.28 -12.35 -8.03
C PHE A 592 -17.27 -12.84 -6.57
N GLU A 593 -16.99 -14.11 -6.33
CA GLU A 593 -16.99 -14.66 -4.97
C GLU A 593 -15.77 -14.20 -4.19
N GLU A 594 -14.62 -14.11 -4.86
CA GLU A 594 -13.41 -13.50 -4.33
C GLU A 594 -13.60 -12.01 -4.01
N LEU A 595 -14.28 -11.26 -4.88
CA LEU A 595 -14.62 -9.87 -4.61
C LEU A 595 -15.48 -9.75 -3.34
N VAL A 596 -16.55 -10.54 -3.24
CA VAL A 596 -17.43 -10.56 -2.06
C VAL A 596 -16.64 -10.93 -0.80
N TRP A 597 -15.74 -11.90 -0.89
CA TRP A 597 -14.85 -12.27 0.22
C TRP A 597 -13.95 -11.11 0.63
N ARG A 598 -13.25 -10.47 -0.31
CA ARG A 598 -12.36 -9.34 -0.01
C ARG A 598 -13.10 -8.15 0.58
N VAL A 599 -14.33 -7.89 0.15
CA VAL A 599 -15.19 -6.87 0.78
C VAL A 599 -15.53 -7.28 2.22
N LEU A 600 -15.86 -8.56 2.47
CA LEU A 600 -16.12 -9.06 3.82
C LEU A 600 -14.90 -8.95 4.74
N GLU A 601 -13.69 -9.19 4.22
CA GLU A 601 -12.43 -9.04 4.97
C GLU A 601 -12.22 -7.65 5.54
N THR A 602 -12.78 -6.63 4.90
CA THR A 602 -12.70 -5.25 5.41
C THR A 602 -13.37 -5.05 6.76
N SER A 603 -14.20 -6.01 7.20
CA SER A 603 -14.84 -6.01 8.52
C SER A 603 -14.03 -6.73 9.62
N LEU A 604 -12.84 -7.26 9.33
CA LEU A 604 -11.98 -7.94 10.31
C LEU A 604 -11.04 -6.99 11.07
N GLY A 605 -10.96 -5.72 10.69
CA GLY A 605 -10.00 -4.73 11.21
C GLY A 605 -10.65 -3.59 11.98
#